data_AF-A0A9K3KYE7-F1
#
_entry.id   AF-A0A9K3KYE7-F1
#
_cell.length_a   1.000
_cell.length_b   1.000
_cell.length_c   1.000
_cell.angle_alpha   90.00
_cell.angle_beta   90.00
_cell.angle_gamma   90.00
#
_symmetry.space_group_name_H-M   'P 1'
#
loop_
_entity.id
_entity.type
_entity.pdbx_description
1 polymer ?
#
loop_
_entity_poly.entity_id
_entity_poly.type
_entity_poly.pdbx_seq_one_letter_code
_entity_poly.pdbx_strand_id
1 'polypeptide(L)'
;MIVLDRSPPRSPHNQKVIPSILKFTFIIMLLVSCHVLLDIFWYFSRQYLTYTEGHWIIGITNESGRESKDAQLPLEVSGLSHADSSASPTVPLQQIIVTSNRTTNPTVSAQNNNTAIVFTAAYLTDCKVMRLEYLLQTAPSSMDIWLLHNHNVTKKIYPNRFQKSSTFLRMLKQRFPRFYEVNQQSEPLDAFDTSRSGTSKSSFVKWVVSHPKYQHAWNFEDDVWLTGRWDLFLKEYESRDDDFVGFLGSRKPHWNQYESCHFDRISSVIAESSKNETNITTINSTVIDRVQCKEIASLGALWSLLRISRQFAALLLDDIQSGAIYGHHETVVHPLMLRHHHLTSHDIMESHIGVMAAGGHGKFLNGRKLNLTFLGPVSSNRLYHPVKCEAYEKDAASMEQLKALLTSIGWKAGREVNGTNK
;
A
#
# COMPACT_ATOMS: atom_id res chain seq x y z
N MET A 1 44.15 55.84 11.64
CA MET A 1 42.69 55.83 11.43
C MET A 1 42.13 54.71 12.28
N ILE A 2 41.64 55.05 13.48
CA ILE A 2 41.18 54.12 14.51
C ILE A 2 39.67 54.34 14.62
N VAL A 3 38.89 53.30 14.32
CA VAL A 3 37.43 53.31 14.48
C VAL A 3 37.13 52.64 15.82
N LEU A 4 36.58 53.42 16.76
CA LEU A 4 36.03 52.95 18.03
C LEU A 4 34.54 52.71 17.84
N ASP A 5 34.12 51.46 17.96
CA ASP A 5 32.71 51.07 18.01
C ASP A 5 32.24 51.05 19.48
N ARG A 6 31.14 51.77 19.77
CA ARG A 6 30.50 51.88 21.08
C ARG A 6 29.14 51.18 21.01
N SER A 7 29.07 49.97 21.55
CA SER A 7 27.79 49.32 21.87
C SER A 7 27.33 49.67 23.30
N PRO A 8 26.04 49.95 23.54
CA PRO A 8 25.49 50.22 24.87
C PRO A 8 25.20 48.94 25.68
N PRO A 9 25.13 49.02 27.03
CA PRO A 9 24.96 47.85 27.89
C PRO A 9 23.52 47.32 27.89
N ARG A 10 23.40 45.98 27.91
CA ARG A 10 22.13 45.26 28.03
C ARG A 10 21.61 45.29 29.47
N SER A 11 20.32 45.62 29.62
CA SER A 11 19.53 45.57 30.86
C SER A 11 19.30 44.12 31.32
N PRO A 12 19.33 43.80 32.63
CA PRO A 12 19.06 42.46 33.13
C PRO A 12 17.56 42.14 33.17
N HIS A 13 17.22 41.00 32.58
CA HIS A 13 15.88 40.43 32.54
C HIS A 13 15.35 40.03 33.92
N ASN A 14 14.10 40.43 34.18
CA ASN A 14 13.20 39.89 35.21
C ASN A 14 13.07 38.37 35.12
N GLN A 15 13.72 37.62 36.01
CA GLN A 15 13.42 36.21 36.25
C GLN A 15 12.14 36.12 37.09
N LYS A 16 11.03 35.69 36.48
CA LYS A 16 9.84 35.27 37.22
C LYS A 16 10.16 33.98 37.97
N VAL A 17 10.32 34.09 39.28
CA VAL A 17 10.42 32.97 40.21
C VAL A 17 9.07 32.24 40.20
N ILE A 18 9.00 31.10 39.52
CA ILE A 18 7.86 30.18 39.65
C ILE A 18 7.95 29.57 41.06
N PRO A 19 6.91 29.69 41.90
CA PRO A 19 6.94 29.14 43.25
C PRO A 19 7.27 27.65 43.22
N SER A 20 8.26 27.21 44.02
CA SER A 20 8.72 25.82 44.09
C SER A 20 7.60 24.80 44.34
N ILE A 21 6.48 25.26 44.90
CA ILE A 21 5.27 24.46 45.14
C ILE A 21 4.64 23.99 43.82
N LEU A 22 4.55 24.84 42.80
CA LEU A 22 3.98 24.48 41.49
C LEU A 22 4.79 23.41 40.74
N LYS A 23 6.13 23.43 40.91
CA LYS A 23 6.99 22.39 40.33
C LYS A 23 6.78 21.04 41.02
N PHE A 24 6.56 21.04 42.33
CA PHE A 24 6.35 19.81 43.10
C PHE A 24 5.00 19.17 42.78
N THR A 25 3.92 19.96 42.69
CA THR A 25 2.59 19.47 42.33
C THR A 25 2.56 18.87 40.92
N PHE A 26 3.28 19.49 39.97
CA PHE A 26 3.36 18.98 38.60
C PHE A 26 4.09 17.62 38.52
N ILE A 27 5.15 17.43 39.31
CA ILE A 27 5.88 16.15 39.37
C ILE A 27 4.99 15.05 39.97
N ILE A 28 4.24 15.33 41.04
CA ILE A 28 3.32 14.35 41.65
C ILE A 28 2.23 13.93 40.65
N MET A 29 1.62 14.86 39.92
CA MET A 29 0.61 14.52 38.91
C MET A 29 1.17 13.65 37.78
N LEU A 30 2.42 13.89 37.39
CA LEU A 30 3.12 13.08 36.39
C LEU A 30 3.39 11.65 36.89
N LEU A 31 3.79 11.50 38.15
CA LEU A 31 4.04 10.19 38.76
C LEU A 31 2.76 9.37 38.96
N VAL A 32 1.67 10.01 39.41
CA VAL A 32 0.36 9.36 39.54
C VAL A 32 -0.17 8.92 38.19
N SER A 33 -0.04 9.77 37.16
CA SER A 33 -0.45 9.41 35.79
C SER A 33 0.37 8.24 35.23
N CYS A 34 1.67 8.18 35.56
CA CYS A 34 2.54 7.08 35.14
C CYS A 34 2.16 5.75 35.82
N HIS A 35 1.80 5.78 37.11
CA HIS A 35 1.35 4.57 37.81
C HIS A 35 0.02 4.04 37.27
N VAL A 36 -0.96 4.91 37.01
CA VAL A 36 -2.25 4.48 36.44
C VAL A 36 -2.07 3.87 35.05
N LEU A 37 -1.18 4.43 34.22
CA LEU A 37 -0.89 3.88 32.90
C LEU A 37 -0.15 2.54 32.97
N LEU A 38 0.75 2.36 33.95
CA LEU A 38 1.42 1.07 34.18
C LEU A 38 0.45 0.00 34.67
N ASP A 39 -0.50 0.33 35.55
CA ASP A 39 -1.51 -0.61 36.02
C ASP A 39 -2.49 -1.01 34.91
N ILE A 40 -2.89 -0.05 34.05
CA ILE A 40 -3.69 -0.33 32.85
C ILE A 40 -2.90 -1.25 31.90
N PHE A 41 -1.63 -0.94 31.63
CA PHE A 41 -0.79 -1.76 30.76
C PHE A 41 -0.59 -3.18 31.32
N TRP A 42 -0.40 -3.29 32.63
CA TRP A 42 -0.25 -4.57 33.31
C TRP A 42 -1.55 -5.40 33.29
N TYR A 43 -2.70 -4.75 33.51
CA TYR A 43 -4.02 -5.36 33.39
C TYR A 43 -4.28 -5.92 32.00
N PHE A 44 -3.95 -5.17 30.95
CA PHE A 44 -4.09 -5.65 29.57
C PHE A 44 -3.07 -6.73 29.19
N SER A 45 -1.87 -6.74 29.79
CA SER A 45 -0.86 -7.77 29.50
C SER A 45 -1.21 -9.17 30.06
N ARG A 46 -2.17 -9.28 30.99
CA ARG A 46 -2.59 -10.56 31.60
C ARG A 46 -3.69 -11.30 30.84
N GLN A 47 -4.24 -10.71 29.78
CA GLN A 47 -5.25 -11.37 28.95
C GLN A 47 -4.65 -11.69 27.58
N TYR A 48 -4.68 -12.97 27.21
CA TYR A 48 -4.42 -13.38 25.83
C TYR A 48 -5.64 -14.12 25.27
N LEU A 49 -5.90 -13.86 24.00
CA LEU A 49 -6.92 -14.55 23.21
C LEU A 49 -6.23 -15.67 22.43
N THR A 50 -6.68 -16.89 22.65
CA THR A 50 -6.29 -18.05 21.82
C THR A 50 -7.52 -18.58 21.11
N TYR A 51 -7.34 -18.95 19.83
CA TYR A 51 -8.39 -19.44 18.97
C TYR A 51 -8.09 -20.90 18.63
N THR A 52 -8.94 -21.81 19.12
CA THR A 52 -8.82 -23.25 18.90
C THR A 52 -10.21 -23.83 18.68
N GLU A 53 -10.36 -24.68 17.65
CA GLU A 53 -11.60 -25.42 17.36
C GLU A 53 -12.87 -24.57 17.23
N GLY A 54 -12.79 -23.42 16.58
CA GLY A 54 -13.98 -22.61 16.25
C GLY A 54 -14.49 -21.69 17.37
N HIS A 55 -13.87 -21.70 18.55
CA HIS A 55 -14.25 -20.86 19.69
C HIS A 55 -13.09 -19.97 20.18
N TRP A 56 -13.45 -18.80 20.71
CA TRP A 56 -12.50 -17.91 21.41
C TRP A 56 -12.46 -18.28 22.88
N ILE A 57 -11.27 -18.62 23.39
CA ILE A 57 -11.06 -18.90 24.81
C ILE A 57 -10.24 -17.76 25.40
N ILE A 58 -10.77 -17.14 26.46
CA ILE A 58 -10.07 -16.14 27.26
C ILE A 58 -9.27 -16.89 28.32
N GLY A 59 -7.94 -16.90 28.19
CA GLY A 59 -7.05 -17.43 29.22
C GLY A 59 -6.71 -16.37 30.26
N ILE A 60 -6.89 -16.69 31.54
CA ILE A 60 -6.41 -15.88 32.67
C ILE A 60 -5.26 -16.65 33.33
N THR A 61 -4.07 -16.06 33.42
CA THR A 61 -2.94 -16.68 34.11
C THR A 61 -2.94 -16.33 35.59
N ASN A 62 -2.91 -17.35 36.45
CA ASN A 62 -2.69 -17.23 37.89
C ASN A 62 -1.19 -17.12 38.19
N GLU A 63 -0.83 -16.57 39.35
CA GLU A 63 0.53 -16.13 39.74
C GLU A 63 1.60 -17.23 39.89
N SER A 64 1.34 -18.47 39.52
CA SER A 64 2.27 -19.59 39.77
C SER A 64 3.03 -20.11 38.54
N GLY A 65 2.85 -19.55 37.33
CA GLY A 65 3.76 -19.77 36.20
C GLY A 65 4.15 -21.23 35.91
N ARG A 66 3.27 -22.19 36.17
CA ARG A 66 3.49 -23.63 35.90
C ARG A 66 2.46 -24.14 34.91
N GLU A 67 2.92 -24.44 33.70
CA GLU A 67 2.22 -25.33 32.78
C GLU A 67 2.11 -26.72 33.41
N SER A 68 0.89 -27.17 33.67
CA SER A 68 0.60 -28.57 34.00
C SER A 68 0.38 -29.32 32.69
N LYS A 69 1.41 -30.03 32.23
CA LYS A 69 1.26 -31.15 31.29
C LYS A 69 0.95 -32.39 32.12
N ASP A 70 -0.19 -33.01 31.82
CA ASP A 70 -0.46 -34.45 31.86
C ASP A 70 -1.91 -34.74 32.26
N ALA A 71 -2.69 -35.20 31.27
CA ALA A 71 -3.71 -36.25 31.44
C ALA A 71 -4.10 -36.74 30.04
N GLN A 72 -3.46 -37.82 29.61
CA GLN A 72 -3.88 -38.63 28.46
C GLN A 72 -4.80 -39.76 28.95
N LEU A 73 -5.70 -40.16 28.02
CA LEU A 73 -6.45 -41.43 27.87
C LEU A 73 -7.96 -41.37 28.19
N PRO A 74 -8.79 -42.21 27.53
CA PRO A 74 -8.69 -42.78 26.18
C PRO A 74 -9.95 -42.61 25.32
N LEU A 75 -9.82 -42.91 24.03
CA LEU A 75 -10.92 -43.11 23.09
C LEU A 75 -11.85 -44.24 23.54
N GLU A 76 -13.16 -43.98 23.52
CA GLU A 76 -14.17 -45.00 23.22
C GLU A 76 -15.10 -44.51 22.11
N VAL A 77 -15.25 -45.39 21.12
CA VAL A 77 -16.17 -45.29 19.99
C VAL A 77 -17.49 -45.90 20.43
N SER A 78 -18.60 -45.15 20.32
CA SER A 78 -19.95 -45.70 20.22
C SER A 78 -20.86 -44.66 19.58
N GLY A 79 -21.45 -44.99 18.44
CA GLY A 79 -22.46 -44.16 17.80
C GLY A 79 -23.80 -44.26 18.53
N LEU A 80 -24.64 -43.22 18.38
CA LEU A 80 -26.05 -43.37 18.02
C LEU A 80 -26.63 -42.00 17.64
N SER A 81 -27.57 -42.07 16.70
CA SER A 81 -28.45 -41.05 16.13
C SER A 81 -29.23 -40.21 17.14
N HIS A 82 -29.39 -38.91 16.87
CA HIS A 82 -30.69 -38.30 16.60
C HIS A 82 -30.57 -36.85 16.12
N ALA A 83 -31.69 -36.37 15.59
CA ALA A 83 -31.85 -35.26 14.67
C ALA A 83 -32.02 -33.89 15.36
N ASP A 84 -32.09 -32.90 14.46
CA ASP A 84 -32.77 -31.61 14.58
C ASP A 84 -32.04 -30.42 15.21
N SER A 85 -31.67 -29.53 14.28
CA SER A 85 -32.20 -28.16 14.16
C SER A 85 -31.24 -27.00 14.46
N SER A 86 -31.33 -26.02 13.56
CA SER A 86 -30.87 -24.63 13.64
C SER A 86 -29.39 -24.35 13.28
N ALA A 87 -29.15 -24.00 12.01
CA ALA A 87 -28.08 -23.08 11.65
C ALA A 87 -28.41 -22.31 10.36
N SER A 88 -28.18 -21.00 10.43
CA SER A 88 -28.47 -19.91 9.50
C SER A 88 -28.12 -20.13 8.02
N PRO A 89 -28.79 -19.42 7.10
CA PRO A 89 -28.48 -19.47 5.68
C PRO A 89 -27.14 -18.82 5.43
N THR A 90 -26.13 -19.66 5.17
CA THR A 90 -24.87 -19.21 4.59
C THR A 90 -25.14 -19.03 3.09
N VAL A 91 -25.35 -17.78 2.66
CA VAL A 91 -25.45 -17.45 1.24
C VAL A 91 -24.08 -17.71 0.61
N PRO A 92 -23.96 -18.57 -0.41
CA PRO A 92 -22.70 -18.75 -1.10
C PRO A 92 -22.35 -17.45 -1.83
N LEU A 93 -21.12 -16.96 -1.67
CA LEU A 93 -20.55 -15.96 -2.59
C LEU A 93 -20.53 -16.58 -3.99
N GLN A 94 -21.56 -16.32 -4.79
CA GLN A 94 -21.48 -16.50 -6.23
C GLN A 94 -20.46 -15.51 -6.75
N GLN A 95 -19.39 -16.02 -7.36
CA GLN A 95 -18.54 -15.24 -8.24
C GLN A 95 -19.46 -14.66 -9.34
N ILE A 96 -19.79 -13.37 -9.24
CA ILE A 96 -20.51 -12.67 -10.29
C ILE A 96 -19.52 -12.50 -11.44
N ILE A 97 -19.48 -13.49 -12.34
CA ILE A 97 -18.86 -13.34 -13.64
C ILE A 97 -19.80 -12.44 -14.45
N VAL A 98 -19.58 -11.13 -14.40
CA VAL A 98 -20.27 -10.18 -15.29
C VAL A 98 -19.67 -10.35 -16.68
N THR A 99 -20.20 -11.26 -17.48
CA THR A 99 -19.94 -11.29 -18.91
C THR A 99 -20.64 -10.10 -19.56
N SER A 100 -19.90 -8.99 -19.71
CA SER A 100 -20.35 -7.83 -20.50
C SER A 100 -20.34 -8.20 -21.98
N ASN A 101 -21.51 -8.19 -22.61
CA ASN A 101 -21.65 -8.30 -24.07
C ASN A 101 -21.21 -6.98 -24.72
N ARG A 102 -19.89 -6.79 -24.86
CA ARG A 102 -19.32 -5.65 -25.57
C ARG A 102 -19.50 -5.88 -27.07
N THR A 103 -20.43 -5.15 -27.68
CA THR A 103 -20.61 -5.09 -29.13
C THR A 103 -19.35 -4.47 -29.76
N THR A 104 -18.48 -5.32 -30.30
CA THR A 104 -17.23 -4.91 -30.95
C THR A 104 -17.55 -4.29 -32.31
N ASN A 105 -17.55 -2.97 -32.41
CA ASN A 105 -17.48 -2.28 -33.70
C ASN A 105 -16.06 -2.48 -34.29
N PRO A 106 -15.91 -3.10 -35.47
CA PRO A 106 -14.61 -3.45 -36.01
C PRO A 106 -14.13 -2.34 -36.94
N THR A 107 -13.30 -1.42 -36.43
CA THR A 107 -12.20 -0.74 -37.14
C THR A 107 -11.56 0.29 -36.20
N VAL A 108 -11.02 -0.17 -35.08
CA VAL A 108 -10.03 0.61 -34.35
C VAL A 108 -8.68 0.15 -34.89
N SER A 109 -8.03 1.00 -35.70
CA SER A 109 -6.65 0.79 -36.16
C SER A 109 -5.82 0.28 -34.98
N ALA A 110 -5.06 -0.81 -35.16
CA ALA A 110 -4.23 -1.46 -34.14
C ALA A 110 -3.57 -0.40 -33.23
N GLN A 111 -4.27 -0.07 -32.16
CA GLN A 111 -3.92 1.04 -31.31
C GLN A 111 -2.86 0.42 -30.43
N ASN A 112 -1.59 0.77 -30.66
CA ASN A 112 -0.48 0.15 -29.96
C ASN A 112 -0.81 0.10 -28.46
N ASN A 113 -0.98 -1.13 -27.93
CA ASN A 113 -1.30 -1.40 -26.52
C ASN A 113 -0.07 -1.10 -25.68
N ASN A 114 0.31 0.17 -25.64
CA ASN A 114 1.51 0.64 -24.97
C ASN A 114 1.25 0.56 -23.47
N THR A 115 2.03 -0.29 -22.81
CA THR A 115 2.03 -0.45 -21.36
C THR A 115 3.33 0.10 -20.80
N ALA A 116 3.22 0.93 -19.76
CA ALA A 116 4.39 1.37 -18.99
C ALA A 116 4.55 0.55 -17.70
N ILE A 117 5.77 0.46 -17.21
CA ILE A 117 6.06 0.03 -15.83
C ILE A 117 6.54 1.24 -15.06
N VAL A 118 5.92 1.47 -13.91
CA VAL A 118 6.14 2.65 -13.10
C VAL A 118 6.61 2.23 -11.71
N PHE A 119 7.90 2.41 -11.46
CA PHE A 119 8.53 2.18 -10.16
C PHE A 119 8.44 3.45 -9.31
N THR A 120 7.91 3.36 -8.10
CA THR A 120 7.77 4.50 -7.18
C THR A 120 8.72 4.37 -6.00
N ALA A 121 9.57 5.37 -5.78
CA ALA A 121 10.51 5.38 -4.66
C ALA A 121 10.90 6.80 -4.26
N ALA A 122 11.01 7.11 -2.97
CA ALA A 122 11.45 8.44 -2.54
C ALA A 122 12.87 8.80 -2.99
N TYR A 123 13.77 7.81 -3.05
CA TYR A 123 15.16 7.91 -3.53
C TYR A 123 15.71 6.49 -3.80
N LEU A 124 16.83 6.42 -4.51
CA LEU A 124 17.53 5.16 -4.80
C LEU A 124 18.65 4.88 -3.79
N THR A 125 18.66 3.64 -3.29
CA THR A 125 19.75 3.03 -2.51
C THR A 125 20.43 1.92 -3.31
N ASP A 126 21.48 1.30 -2.77
CA ASP A 126 22.16 0.17 -3.43
C ASP A 126 21.20 -0.99 -3.72
N CYS A 127 20.34 -1.34 -2.75
CA CYS A 127 19.36 -2.41 -2.96
C CYS A 127 18.29 -2.01 -3.99
N LYS A 128 17.76 -0.78 -3.94
CA LYS A 128 16.73 -0.33 -4.88
C LYS A 128 17.27 -0.24 -6.31
N VAL A 129 18.50 0.25 -6.49
CA VAL A 129 19.12 0.29 -7.83
C VAL A 129 19.35 -1.12 -8.38
N MET A 130 19.78 -2.09 -7.56
CA MET A 130 19.93 -3.47 -8.02
C MET A 130 18.59 -4.09 -8.49
N ARG A 131 17.50 -3.85 -7.74
CA ARG A 131 16.17 -4.32 -8.14
C ARG A 131 15.67 -3.64 -9.42
N LEU A 132 15.87 -2.33 -9.54
CA LEU A 132 15.49 -1.58 -10.73
C LEU A 132 16.34 -1.99 -11.94
N GLU A 133 17.65 -2.23 -11.78
CA GLU A 133 18.49 -2.79 -12.83
C GLU A 133 18.01 -4.18 -13.26
N TYR A 134 17.66 -5.04 -12.30
CA TYR A 134 17.10 -6.36 -12.61
C TYR A 134 15.79 -6.25 -13.41
N LEU A 135 14.89 -5.34 -13.02
CA LEU A 135 13.68 -5.03 -13.78
C LEU A 135 14.01 -4.52 -15.20
N LEU A 136 14.93 -3.56 -15.32
CA LEU A 136 15.37 -3.01 -16.62
C LEU A 136 16.01 -4.05 -17.54
N GLN A 137 16.69 -5.04 -16.98
CA GLN A 137 17.32 -6.12 -17.73
C GLN A 137 16.31 -7.19 -18.18
N THR A 138 15.28 -7.45 -17.39
CA THR A 138 14.41 -8.63 -17.57
C THR A 138 12.98 -8.32 -17.95
N ALA A 139 12.53 -7.06 -17.92
CA ALA A 139 11.19 -6.70 -18.41
C ALA A 139 11.08 -6.83 -19.94
N PRO A 140 9.86 -7.04 -20.48
CA PRO A 140 9.63 -7.14 -21.93
C PRO A 140 10.15 -5.90 -22.66
N SER A 141 10.69 -6.08 -23.88
CA SER A 141 11.25 -4.96 -24.64
C SER A 141 10.22 -3.92 -25.13
N SER A 142 8.94 -4.28 -25.08
CA SER A 142 7.78 -3.47 -25.46
C SER A 142 7.41 -2.39 -24.43
N MET A 143 7.88 -2.47 -23.17
CA MET A 143 7.39 -1.61 -22.08
C MET A 143 8.38 -0.51 -21.69
N ASP A 144 7.95 0.73 -21.62
CA ASP A 144 8.79 1.80 -21.07
C ASP A 144 8.86 1.68 -19.54
N ILE A 145 10.04 1.89 -18.95
CA ILE A 145 10.23 1.83 -17.48
C ILE A 145 10.46 3.23 -16.94
N TRP A 146 9.60 3.65 -16.03
CA TRP A 146 9.62 4.95 -15.38
C TRP A 146 9.95 4.80 -13.90
N LEU A 147 10.79 5.70 -13.40
CA LEU A 147 10.95 5.93 -11.97
C LEU A 147 10.28 7.25 -11.60
N LEU A 148 9.26 7.21 -10.74
CA LEU A 148 8.81 8.41 -10.06
C LEU A 148 9.46 8.49 -8.70
N HIS A 149 10.12 9.62 -8.44
CA HIS A 149 10.84 9.85 -7.20
C HIS A 149 10.60 11.26 -6.66
N ASN A 150 10.77 11.44 -5.36
CA ASN A 150 10.65 12.75 -4.72
C ASN A 150 11.93 13.08 -3.94
N HIS A 151 12.86 13.69 -4.64
CA HIS A 151 14.14 14.08 -4.05
C HIS A 151 14.06 15.30 -3.15
N ASN A 152 12.97 16.06 -3.13
CA ASN A 152 12.89 17.32 -2.38
C ASN A 152 13.02 17.10 -0.87
N VAL A 153 12.31 16.10 -0.33
CA VAL A 153 12.39 15.74 1.09
C VAL A 153 13.76 15.14 1.41
N THR A 154 14.23 14.22 0.56
CA THR A 154 15.52 13.53 0.75
C THR A 154 16.69 14.49 0.71
N LYS A 155 16.69 15.48 -0.18
CA LYS A 155 17.76 16.49 -0.30
C LYS A 155 17.89 17.32 0.98
N LYS A 156 16.77 17.70 1.58
CA LYS A 156 16.74 18.53 2.80
C LYS A 156 17.18 17.74 4.03
N ILE A 157 16.74 16.49 4.18
CA ILE A 157 16.96 15.70 5.40
C ILE A 157 18.24 14.85 5.31
N TYR A 158 18.57 14.34 4.12
CA TYR A 158 19.65 13.37 3.89
C TYR A 158 20.48 13.70 2.62
N PRO A 159 21.30 14.77 2.64
CA PRO A 159 22.02 15.25 1.44
C PRO A 159 22.93 14.18 0.80
N ASN A 160 23.58 13.35 1.61
CA ASN A 160 24.43 12.25 1.12
C ASN A 160 23.62 11.19 0.36
N ARG A 161 22.39 10.86 0.82
CA ARG A 161 21.49 9.93 0.13
C ARG A 161 21.01 10.52 -1.19
N PHE A 162 20.71 11.83 -1.21
CA PHE A 162 20.34 12.53 -2.43
C PHE A 162 21.47 12.52 -3.48
N GLN A 163 22.71 12.80 -3.08
CA GLN A 163 23.85 12.76 -4.00
C GLN A 163 24.07 11.36 -4.58
N LYS A 164 24.02 10.34 -3.72
CA LYS A 164 24.14 8.93 -4.14
C LYS A 164 23.02 8.52 -5.11
N SER A 165 21.77 8.84 -4.77
CA SER A 165 20.61 8.60 -5.65
C SER A 165 20.78 9.29 -7.01
N SER A 166 21.24 10.55 -7.03
CA SER A 166 21.48 11.31 -8.27
C SER A 166 22.56 10.65 -9.15
N THR A 167 23.61 10.08 -8.55
CA THR A 167 24.62 9.30 -9.28
C THR A 167 24.00 8.04 -9.89
N PHE A 168 23.17 7.31 -9.15
CA PHE A 168 22.47 6.13 -9.68
C PHE A 168 21.54 6.47 -10.83
N LEU A 169 20.76 7.56 -10.74
CA LEU A 169 19.90 7.99 -11.85
C LEU A 169 20.68 8.26 -13.13
N ARG A 170 21.83 8.93 -13.03
CA ARG A 170 22.69 9.20 -14.19
C ARG A 170 23.21 7.91 -14.81
N MET A 171 23.68 6.99 -13.98
CA MET A 171 24.17 5.68 -14.40
C MET A 171 23.06 4.87 -15.12
N LEU A 172 21.87 4.79 -14.53
CA LEU A 172 20.74 4.07 -15.11
C LEU A 172 20.33 4.64 -16.48
N LYS A 173 20.21 5.97 -16.59
CA LYS A 173 19.88 6.64 -17.87
C LYS A 173 20.90 6.36 -18.96
N GLN A 174 22.20 6.39 -18.62
CA GLN A 174 23.26 6.10 -19.58
C GLN A 174 23.26 4.65 -20.03
N ARG A 175 22.94 3.71 -19.13
CA ARG A 175 23.01 2.28 -19.38
C ARG A 175 21.75 1.71 -20.06
N PHE A 176 20.58 2.29 -19.78
CA PHE A 176 19.29 1.77 -20.22
C PHE A 176 18.50 2.83 -20.99
N PRO A 177 18.51 2.79 -22.34
CA PRO A 177 17.82 3.81 -23.17
C PRO A 177 16.31 3.91 -22.96
N ARG A 178 15.68 2.85 -22.41
CA ARG A 178 14.24 2.76 -22.12
C ARG A 178 13.89 3.15 -20.67
N PHE A 179 14.86 3.68 -19.94
CA PHE A 179 14.68 4.17 -18.58
C PHE A 179 14.37 5.66 -18.59
N TYR A 180 13.26 6.01 -17.96
CA TYR A 180 12.79 7.38 -17.77
C TYR A 180 12.65 7.67 -16.27
N GLU A 181 12.73 8.94 -15.91
CA GLU A 181 12.46 9.36 -14.53
C GLU A 181 11.68 10.66 -14.49
N VAL A 182 10.90 10.83 -13.42
CA VAL A 182 10.17 12.04 -13.10
C VAL A 182 10.41 12.37 -11.63
N ASN A 183 10.97 13.54 -11.37
CA ASN A 183 10.98 14.12 -10.04
C ASN A 183 9.59 14.68 -9.71
N GLN A 184 8.86 14.00 -8.83
CA GLN A 184 7.52 14.35 -8.39
C GLN A 184 7.53 15.68 -7.65
N GLN A 185 6.69 16.60 -8.13
CA GLN A 185 6.35 17.85 -7.46
C GLN A 185 4.85 17.93 -7.15
N SER A 186 4.12 16.83 -7.35
CA SER A 186 2.67 16.78 -7.16
C SER A 186 2.31 16.98 -5.71
N GLU A 187 1.39 17.92 -5.48
CA GLU A 187 0.66 18.02 -4.22
C GLU A 187 -0.07 16.70 -3.93
N PRO A 188 -0.13 16.27 -2.65
CA PRO A 188 -0.94 15.14 -2.22
C PRO A 188 -2.40 15.29 -2.68
N LEU A 189 -3.08 14.17 -2.84
CA LEU A 189 -4.54 14.15 -2.83
C LEU A 189 -4.98 13.84 -1.40
N ASP A 190 -5.37 14.87 -0.64
CA ASP A 190 -5.69 14.79 0.80
C ASP A 190 -6.75 13.72 1.16
N ALA A 191 -7.54 13.29 0.17
CA ALA A 191 -8.58 12.28 0.27
C ALA A 191 -8.15 10.83 -0.06
N PHE A 192 -6.91 10.62 -0.53
CA PHE A 192 -6.44 9.36 -1.12
C PHE A 192 -5.05 8.96 -0.62
N ASP A 193 -4.20 9.97 -0.40
CA ASP A 193 -2.91 9.82 0.23
C ASP A 193 -3.06 9.88 1.76
N THR A 194 -2.20 9.14 2.47
CA THR A 194 -2.08 9.30 3.92
C THR A 194 -0.73 9.86 4.27
N SER A 195 -0.63 10.53 5.43
CA SER A 195 0.65 10.98 5.99
C SER A 195 1.69 9.86 6.11
N ARG A 196 1.23 8.60 6.17
CA ARG A 196 2.08 7.39 6.23
C ARG A 196 2.48 6.84 4.86
N SER A 197 1.62 6.97 3.86
CA SER A 197 1.86 6.43 2.51
C SER A 197 2.52 7.45 1.57
N GLY A 198 2.54 8.72 1.99
CA GLY A 198 3.04 9.82 1.16
C GLY A 198 2.19 10.00 -0.10
N THR A 199 2.79 10.58 -1.14
CA THR A 199 2.11 10.95 -2.39
C THR A 199 2.35 9.96 -3.53
N SER A 200 2.97 8.80 -3.28
CA SER A 200 3.40 7.90 -4.36
C SER A 200 2.24 7.44 -5.24
N LYS A 201 1.10 7.14 -4.62
CA LYS A 201 -0.06 6.54 -5.29
C LYS A 201 -0.87 7.59 -6.05
N SER A 202 -1.17 8.73 -5.45
CA SER A 202 -1.81 9.82 -6.18
C SER A 202 -0.95 10.29 -7.35
N SER A 203 0.37 10.35 -7.16
CA SER A 203 1.30 10.73 -8.21
C SER A 203 1.35 9.70 -9.33
N PHE A 204 1.25 8.40 -9.03
CA PHE A 204 1.08 7.37 -10.04
C PHE A 204 -0.21 7.57 -10.84
N VAL A 205 -1.36 7.76 -10.16
CA VAL A 205 -2.65 7.99 -10.85
C VAL A 205 -2.59 9.23 -11.76
N LYS A 206 -2.09 10.36 -11.25
CA LYS A 206 -1.87 11.59 -12.03
C LYS A 206 -0.92 11.37 -13.21
N TRP A 207 0.12 10.55 -13.02
CA TRP A 207 1.06 10.21 -14.08
C TRP A 207 0.39 9.42 -15.20
N VAL A 208 -0.41 8.40 -14.88
CA VAL A 208 -1.14 7.62 -15.89
C VAL A 208 -2.06 8.52 -16.73
N VAL A 209 -2.81 9.43 -16.10
CA VAL A 209 -3.71 10.35 -16.79
C VAL A 209 -2.95 11.33 -17.69
N SER A 210 -1.79 11.82 -17.25
CA SER A 210 -0.98 12.80 -18.00
C SER A 210 -0.13 12.20 -19.13
N HIS A 211 -0.08 10.87 -19.27
CA HIS A 211 0.71 10.19 -20.31
C HIS A 211 -0.21 9.43 -21.28
N PRO A 212 -0.96 10.14 -22.16
CA PRO A 212 -1.97 9.53 -23.03
C PRO A 212 -1.41 8.53 -24.05
N LYS A 213 -0.08 8.48 -24.24
CA LYS A 213 0.55 7.48 -25.11
C LYS A 213 0.46 6.05 -24.56
N TYR A 214 0.17 5.88 -23.26
CA TYR A 214 -0.03 4.57 -22.64
C TYR A 214 -1.52 4.31 -22.41
N GLN A 215 -1.94 3.08 -22.70
CA GLN A 215 -3.28 2.61 -22.36
C GLN A 215 -3.32 2.04 -20.94
N HIS A 216 -2.23 1.41 -20.53
CA HIS A 216 -2.10 0.77 -19.22
C HIS A 216 -0.76 1.15 -18.58
N ALA A 217 -0.72 1.12 -17.26
CA ALA A 217 0.51 1.29 -16.51
C ALA A 217 0.53 0.38 -15.29
N TRP A 218 1.66 -0.27 -15.06
CA TRP A 218 1.94 -0.96 -13.81
C TRP A 218 2.48 0.00 -12.77
N ASN A 219 2.01 -0.05 -11.52
CA ASN A 219 2.65 0.54 -10.35
C ASN A 219 3.43 -0.53 -9.59
N PHE A 220 4.71 -0.26 -9.33
CA PHE A 220 5.60 -1.08 -8.52
C PHE A 220 6.08 -0.22 -7.34
N GLU A 221 5.76 -0.61 -6.12
CA GLU A 221 6.36 -0.03 -4.92
C GLU A 221 7.79 -0.55 -4.69
N ASP A 222 8.58 0.22 -3.95
CA ASP A 222 10.01 -0.07 -3.71
C ASP A 222 10.28 -1.29 -2.82
N ASP A 223 9.25 -1.85 -2.20
CA ASP A 223 9.27 -3.05 -1.37
C ASP A 223 8.61 -4.28 -2.02
N VAL A 224 8.28 -4.20 -3.31
CA VAL A 224 7.94 -5.37 -4.15
C VAL A 224 9.19 -6.02 -4.71
N TRP A 225 9.19 -7.34 -4.71
CA TRP A 225 10.27 -8.14 -5.26
C TRP A 225 9.75 -9.40 -5.96
N LEU A 226 10.20 -9.61 -7.20
CA LEU A 226 10.03 -10.87 -7.94
C LEU A 226 11.36 -11.63 -7.94
N THR A 227 11.33 -12.88 -7.50
CA THR A 227 12.50 -13.78 -7.56
C THR A 227 12.67 -14.45 -8.92
N GLY A 228 11.63 -14.39 -9.75
CA GLY A 228 11.64 -14.86 -11.13
C GLY A 228 11.96 -13.79 -12.15
N ARG A 229 11.81 -14.15 -13.43
CA ARG A 229 11.98 -13.19 -14.53
C ARG A 229 10.76 -12.31 -14.72
N TRP A 230 10.98 -10.99 -14.80
CA TRP A 230 9.90 -10.02 -14.99
C TRP A 230 9.19 -10.15 -16.32
N ASP A 231 9.88 -10.51 -17.41
CA ASP A 231 9.25 -10.71 -18.71
C ASP A 231 8.20 -11.82 -18.70
N LEU A 232 8.47 -12.94 -18.05
CA LEU A 232 7.51 -14.04 -17.96
C LEU A 232 6.28 -13.61 -17.16
N PHE A 233 6.48 -12.98 -16.00
CA PHE A 233 5.38 -12.47 -15.19
C PHE A 233 4.55 -11.42 -15.95
N LEU A 234 5.19 -10.42 -16.55
CA LEU A 234 4.50 -9.32 -17.22
C LEU A 234 3.79 -9.76 -18.49
N LYS A 235 4.39 -10.70 -19.25
CA LYS A 235 3.79 -11.24 -20.48
C LYS A 235 2.49 -12.01 -20.22
N GLU A 236 2.39 -12.70 -19.08
CA GLU A 236 1.16 -13.40 -18.67
C GLU A 236 -0.05 -12.45 -18.56
N TYR A 237 0.20 -11.19 -18.22
CA TYR A 237 -0.84 -10.17 -18.08
C TYR A 237 -0.85 -9.13 -19.21
N GLU A 238 0.06 -9.22 -20.19
CA GLU A 238 0.20 -8.23 -21.27
C GLU A 238 -0.99 -8.27 -22.24
N SER A 239 -1.54 -9.45 -22.50
CA SER A 239 -2.70 -9.62 -23.38
C SER A 239 -4.05 -9.28 -22.73
N ARG A 240 -4.04 -8.87 -21.46
CA ARG A 240 -5.26 -8.56 -20.70
C ARG A 240 -5.69 -7.11 -20.96
N ASP A 241 -6.93 -6.93 -21.38
CA ASP A 241 -7.56 -5.61 -21.55
C ASP A 241 -8.28 -5.14 -20.28
N ASP A 242 -8.07 -5.82 -19.15
CA ASP A 242 -8.72 -5.47 -17.88
C ASP A 242 -8.30 -4.08 -17.39
N ASP A 243 -9.27 -3.30 -16.92
CA ASP A 243 -9.02 -1.95 -16.39
C ASP A 243 -8.18 -1.94 -15.11
N PHE A 244 -8.21 -3.03 -14.37
CA PHE A 244 -7.45 -3.22 -13.16
C PHE A 244 -6.86 -4.63 -13.11
N VAL A 245 -5.56 -4.76 -12.80
CA VAL A 245 -4.93 -6.04 -12.44
C VAL A 245 -4.19 -5.85 -11.14
N GLY A 246 -4.43 -6.68 -10.14
CA GLY A 246 -3.75 -6.54 -8.85
C GLY A 246 -4.15 -7.65 -7.91
N PHE A 247 -3.60 -7.65 -6.70
CA PHE A 247 -4.01 -8.62 -5.69
C PHE A 247 -5.32 -8.20 -5.03
N LEU A 248 -6.39 -8.94 -5.32
CA LEU A 248 -7.73 -8.71 -4.78
C LEU A 248 -7.99 -9.69 -3.63
N GLY A 249 -8.11 -9.15 -2.41
CA GLY A 249 -8.25 -9.96 -1.20
C GLY A 249 -9.54 -9.68 -0.44
N SER A 250 -10.05 -10.70 0.25
CA SER A 250 -11.03 -10.47 1.32
C SER A 250 -10.40 -9.61 2.42
N ARG A 251 -11.21 -8.71 2.97
CA ARG A 251 -10.78 -7.73 3.98
C ARG A 251 -10.02 -8.40 5.12
N LYS A 252 -8.84 -7.87 5.46
CA LYS A 252 -8.23 -8.21 6.75
C LYS A 252 -8.81 -7.30 7.83
N PRO A 253 -9.13 -7.81 9.04
CA PRO A 253 -9.74 -7.03 10.13
C PRO A 253 -8.98 -5.77 10.52
N HIS A 254 -7.68 -5.67 10.22
CA HIS A 254 -6.86 -4.50 10.54
C HIS A 254 -6.93 -3.37 9.51
N TRP A 255 -7.75 -3.49 8.46
CA TRP A 255 -8.03 -2.41 7.53
C TRP A 255 -9.07 -1.45 8.12
N ASN A 256 -8.88 -1.02 9.38
CA ASN A 256 -9.77 -0.11 10.11
C ASN A 256 -9.99 1.23 9.38
N GLN A 257 -9.21 1.50 8.34
CA GLN A 257 -9.29 2.69 7.50
C GLN A 257 -10.48 2.68 6.53
N TYR A 258 -11.21 1.57 6.40
CA TYR A 258 -12.49 1.56 5.67
C TYR A 258 -13.54 2.48 6.30
N GLU A 259 -13.46 2.77 7.60
CA GLU A 259 -14.38 3.72 8.25
C GLU A 259 -14.16 5.15 7.78
N SER A 260 -12.94 5.46 7.34
CA SER A 260 -12.64 6.74 6.67
C SER A 260 -12.95 6.71 5.18
N CYS A 261 -13.50 5.63 4.63
CA CYS A 261 -13.79 5.55 3.20
C CYS A 261 -15.28 5.74 2.92
N HIS A 262 -15.62 6.72 2.08
CA HIS A 262 -17.00 7.08 1.72
C HIS A 262 -17.15 7.27 0.21
N PHE A 263 -18.34 6.92 -0.29
CA PHE A 263 -18.77 7.17 -1.66
C PHE A 263 -20.08 7.97 -1.66
N ASP A 264 -20.13 8.98 -2.52
CA ASP A 264 -21.36 9.67 -2.85
C ASP A 264 -22.22 8.79 -3.78
N ARG A 265 -23.24 8.15 -3.22
CA ARG A 265 -24.26 7.39 -3.95
C ARG A 265 -25.32 8.37 -4.45
N ILE A 266 -25.29 8.62 -5.76
CA ILE A 266 -26.31 9.40 -6.46
C ILE A 266 -27.56 8.53 -6.59
N SER A 267 -28.59 8.83 -5.81
CA SER A 267 -29.93 8.26 -6.00
C SER A 267 -30.80 9.32 -6.68
N SER A 268 -31.06 9.15 -7.99
CA SER A 268 -32.00 10.00 -8.70
C SER A 268 -33.42 9.62 -8.26
N VAL A 269 -34.08 10.50 -7.52
CA VAL A 269 -35.50 10.36 -7.25
C VAL A 269 -36.22 11.12 -8.35
N ILE A 270 -36.79 10.39 -9.31
CA ILE A 270 -37.75 10.98 -10.24
C ILE A 270 -39.03 11.19 -9.45
N ALA A 271 -39.17 12.37 -8.85
CA ALA A 271 -40.41 12.78 -8.22
C ALA A 271 -41.35 13.25 -9.34
N GLU A 272 -42.22 12.36 -9.81
CA GLU A 272 -43.36 12.76 -10.63
C GLU A 272 -44.33 13.55 -9.75
N SER A 273 -44.24 14.88 -9.84
CA SER A 273 -45.27 15.77 -9.32
C SER A 273 -46.52 15.63 -10.18
N SER A 274 -47.38 14.66 -9.85
CA SER A 274 -48.78 14.68 -10.26
C SER A 274 -49.42 15.97 -9.74
N LYS A 275 -49.70 16.91 -10.64
CA LYS A 275 -50.66 17.98 -10.39
C LYS A 275 -51.67 18.01 -11.51
N ASN A 276 -52.93 18.17 -11.11
CA ASN A 276 -54.03 18.63 -11.94
C ASN A 276 -53.54 19.48 -13.11
N GLU A 277 -53.85 18.97 -14.30
CA GLU A 277 -53.87 19.59 -15.62
C GLU A 277 -53.30 21.01 -15.68
N THR A 278 -52.01 21.12 -16.03
CA THR A 278 -51.49 21.95 -17.15
C THR A 278 -50.00 22.34 -17.01
N ASN A 279 -49.33 22.09 -15.87
CA ASN A 279 -47.89 22.36 -15.75
C ASN A 279 -47.15 21.28 -14.94
N ILE A 280 -46.67 20.23 -15.63
CA ILE A 280 -45.76 19.25 -15.04
C ILE A 280 -44.40 19.92 -14.85
N THR A 281 -44.04 20.19 -13.60
CA THR A 281 -42.68 20.57 -13.22
C THR A 281 -41.97 19.29 -12.79
N THR A 282 -41.17 18.70 -13.67
CA THR A 282 -40.29 17.58 -13.30
C THR A 282 -39.17 18.12 -12.44
N ILE A 283 -39.25 17.93 -11.12
CA ILE A 283 -38.14 18.25 -10.21
C ILE A 283 -37.30 16.99 -10.10
N ASN A 284 -36.20 16.93 -10.86
CA ASN A 284 -35.17 15.92 -10.65
C ASN A 284 -34.40 16.27 -9.38
N SER A 285 -34.83 15.73 -8.23
CA SER A 285 -34.06 15.81 -7.00
C SER A 285 -33.01 14.69 -7.00
N THR A 286 -31.76 15.10 -6.87
CA THR A 286 -30.63 14.17 -6.74
C THR A 286 -30.29 14.08 -5.26
N VAL A 287 -30.61 12.95 -4.63
CA VAL A 287 -30.19 12.69 -3.26
C VAL A 287 -28.81 12.05 -3.33
N ILE A 288 -27.82 12.73 -2.76
CA ILE A 288 -26.47 12.19 -2.58
C ILE A 288 -26.44 11.56 -1.19
N ASP A 289 -26.47 10.22 -1.14
CA ASP A 289 -26.28 9.48 0.12
C ASP A 289 -24.81 9.08 0.25
N ARG A 290 -24.20 9.33 1.42
CA ARG A 290 -22.79 8.97 1.66
C ARG A 290 -22.72 7.60 2.29
N VAL A 291 -22.38 6.62 1.46
CA VAL A 291 -22.30 5.22 1.89
C VAL A 291 -20.85 4.87 2.22
N GLN A 292 -20.64 4.14 3.33
CA GLN A 292 -19.28 3.70 3.69
C GLN A 292 -18.81 2.64 2.69
N CYS A 293 -17.54 2.70 2.25
CA CYS A 293 -16.98 1.71 1.32
C CYS A 293 -17.13 0.27 1.82
N LYS A 294 -17.14 0.10 3.16
CA LYS A 294 -17.33 -1.19 3.82
C LYS A 294 -18.73 -1.80 3.62
N GLU A 295 -19.72 -1.00 3.28
CA GLU A 295 -21.09 -1.46 3.03
C GLU A 295 -21.29 -1.89 1.59
N ILE A 296 -20.45 -1.38 0.67
CA ILE A 296 -20.60 -1.59 -0.77
C ILE A 296 -19.69 -2.71 -1.28
N ALA A 297 -18.45 -2.85 -0.76
CA ALA A 297 -17.42 -3.63 -1.45
C ALA A 297 -16.57 -4.50 -0.52
N SER A 298 -16.81 -5.81 -0.45
CA SER A 298 -16.13 -6.75 0.46
C SER A 298 -14.65 -7.04 0.14
N LEU A 299 -14.15 -6.54 -0.98
CA LEU A 299 -12.79 -6.76 -1.45
C LEU A 299 -11.95 -5.50 -1.33
N GLY A 300 -10.66 -5.72 -1.08
CA GLY A 300 -9.63 -4.70 -1.11
C GLY A 300 -8.57 -5.02 -2.15
N ALA A 301 -7.79 -4.01 -2.53
CA ALA A 301 -6.71 -4.15 -3.51
C ALA A 301 -5.37 -3.76 -2.90
N LEU A 302 -4.35 -4.62 -2.99
CA LEU A 302 -2.99 -4.20 -2.64
C LEU A 302 -2.41 -3.28 -3.71
N TRP A 303 -1.91 -2.13 -3.31
CA TRP A 303 -1.30 -1.15 -4.21
C TRP A 303 0.19 -1.35 -4.47
N SER A 304 0.81 -2.32 -3.79
CA SER A 304 2.25 -2.58 -3.92
C SER A 304 2.62 -2.99 -5.34
N LEU A 305 1.79 -3.82 -5.97
CA LEU A 305 1.91 -4.21 -7.37
C LEU A 305 0.52 -4.26 -8.01
N LEU A 306 0.27 -3.38 -8.98
CA LEU A 306 -0.96 -3.39 -9.75
C LEU A 306 -0.74 -2.83 -11.16
N ARG A 307 -1.70 -3.05 -12.05
CA ARG A 307 -1.84 -2.41 -13.36
C ARG A 307 -3.18 -1.72 -13.40
N ILE A 308 -3.23 -0.49 -13.89
CA ILE A 308 -4.50 0.19 -14.20
C ILE A 308 -4.52 0.66 -15.64
N SER A 309 -5.71 0.67 -16.24
CA SER A 309 -5.98 1.37 -17.48
C SER A 309 -5.98 2.88 -17.24
N ARG A 310 -5.74 3.63 -18.32
CA ARG A 310 -5.87 5.09 -18.30
C ARG A 310 -7.30 5.53 -17.99
N GLN A 311 -8.29 4.76 -18.43
CA GLN A 311 -9.71 5.00 -18.13
C GLN A 311 -9.97 4.86 -16.63
N PHE A 312 -9.52 3.78 -16.00
CA PHE A 312 -9.61 3.58 -14.56
C PHE A 312 -8.95 4.74 -13.81
N ALA A 313 -7.74 5.12 -14.20
CA ALA A 313 -7.00 6.21 -13.56
C ALA A 313 -7.73 7.56 -13.67
N ALA A 314 -8.33 7.86 -14.82
CA ALA A 314 -9.08 9.10 -15.05
C ALA A 314 -10.34 9.18 -14.19
N LEU A 315 -11.13 8.10 -14.13
CA LEU A 315 -12.33 8.03 -13.30
C LEU A 315 -11.99 8.12 -11.81
N LEU A 316 -10.94 7.40 -11.37
CA LEU A 316 -10.46 7.49 -9.99
C LEU A 316 -10.02 8.92 -9.64
N LEU A 317 -9.27 9.58 -10.52
CA LEU A 317 -8.81 10.95 -10.29
C LEU A 317 -9.97 11.95 -10.21
N ASP A 318 -10.94 11.85 -11.11
CA ASP A 318 -12.13 12.71 -11.15
C ASP A 318 -13.00 12.52 -9.89
N ASP A 319 -13.27 11.28 -9.49
CA ASP A 319 -14.06 10.98 -8.30
C ASP A 319 -13.33 11.42 -7.00
N ILE A 320 -12.00 11.36 -6.94
CA ILE A 320 -11.22 11.92 -5.81
C ILE A 320 -11.30 13.46 -5.80
N GLN A 321 -11.10 14.10 -6.96
CA GLN A 321 -11.06 15.57 -7.06
C GLN A 321 -12.42 16.23 -6.82
N SER A 322 -13.50 15.57 -7.25
CA SER A 322 -14.87 16.01 -6.97
C SER A 322 -15.30 15.75 -5.52
N GLY A 323 -14.51 15.00 -4.75
CA GLY A 323 -14.86 14.57 -3.40
C GLY A 323 -15.92 13.47 -3.34
N ALA A 324 -16.25 12.86 -4.48
CA ALA A 324 -17.19 11.74 -4.57
C ALA A 324 -16.62 10.46 -3.91
N ILE A 325 -15.29 10.37 -3.85
CA ILE A 325 -14.56 9.32 -3.13
C ILE A 325 -13.62 9.96 -2.12
N TYR A 326 -13.71 9.48 -0.89
CA TYR A 326 -12.75 9.75 0.17
C TYR A 326 -12.33 8.41 0.76
N GLY A 327 -11.06 8.19 1.07
CA GLY A 327 -10.61 6.98 1.75
C GLY A 327 -9.23 6.47 1.34
N HIS A 328 -8.73 5.51 2.12
CA HIS A 328 -7.42 4.92 1.88
C HIS A 328 -7.41 4.12 0.57
N HIS A 329 -6.40 4.30 -0.28
CA HIS A 329 -6.32 3.76 -1.64
C HIS A 329 -6.58 2.24 -1.79
N GLU A 330 -6.19 1.38 -0.86
CA GLU A 330 -6.50 -0.07 -0.95
C GLU A 330 -8.01 -0.36 -0.88
N THR A 331 -8.80 0.60 -0.39
CA THR A 331 -10.23 0.45 -0.13
C THR A 331 -11.12 1.01 -1.24
N VAL A 332 -10.58 1.84 -2.14
CA VAL A 332 -11.39 2.57 -3.14
C VAL A 332 -11.54 1.84 -4.48
N VAL A 333 -10.68 0.86 -4.78
CA VAL A 333 -10.67 0.15 -6.07
C VAL A 333 -12.01 -0.54 -6.35
N HIS A 334 -12.45 -1.42 -5.44
CA HIS A 334 -13.65 -2.21 -5.68
C HIS A 334 -14.94 -1.34 -5.66
N PRO A 335 -15.13 -0.41 -4.71
CA PRO A 335 -16.23 0.56 -4.80
C PRO A 335 -16.24 1.39 -6.10
N LEU A 336 -15.09 1.83 -6.61
CA LEU A 336 -15.00 2.55 -7.90
C LEU A 336 -15.54 1.68 -9.04
N MET A 337 -15.16 0.40 -9.08
CA MET A 337 -15.67 -0.53 -10.07
C MET A 337 -17.19 -0.75 -9.99
N LEU A 338 -17.75 -0.77 -8.78
CA LEU A 338 -19.21 -0.91 -8.61
C LEU A 338 -19.97 0.32 -9.09
N ARG A 339 -19.41 1.52 -8.91
CA ARG A 339 -19.95 2.77 -9.45
C ARG A 339 -19.87 2.80 -10.97
N HIS A 340 -18.74 2.36 -11.52
CA HIS A 340 -18.47 2.35 -12.95
C HIS A 340 -18.50 0.92 -13.50
N HIS A 341 -19.71 0.36 -13.62
CA HIS A 341 -19.99 -1.05 -14.00
C HIS A 341 -19.37 -1.54 -15.31
N HIS A 342 -18.79 -0.65 -16.13
CA HIS A 342 -18.06 -1.00 -17.33
C HIS A 342 -16.58 -1.31 -17.09
N LEU A 343 -16.06 -1.03 -15.88
CA LEU A 343 -14.69 -1.34 -15.50
C LEU A 343 -14.54 -2.83 -15.21
N THR A 344 -13.43 -3.40 -15.66
CA THR A 344 -13.08 -4.82 -15.51
C THR A 344 -11.89 -5.00 -14.58
N SER A 345 -11.80 -6.16 -13.91
CA SER A 345 -10.64 -6.48 -13.09
C SER A 345 -10.19 -7.93 -13.20
N HIS A 346 -8.90 -8.11 -12.95
CA HIS A 346 -8.25 -9.41 -12.90
C HIS A 346 -7.38 -9.52 -11.65
N ASP A 347 -7.47 -10.67 -10.97
CA ASP A 347 -6.61 -10.95 -9.82
C ASP A 347 -5.25 -11.51 -10.29
N ILE A 348 -4.19 -11.17 -9.58
CA ILE A 348 -2.87 -11.79 -9.79
C ILE A 348 -2.95 -13.22 -9.25
N MET A 349 -2.66 -14.21 -10.11
CA MET A 349 -2.77 -15.62 -9.73
C MET A 349 -1.92 -15.94 -8.49
N GLU A 350 -2.51 -16.67 -7.54
CA GLU A 350 -1.85 -17.08 -6.30
C GLU A 350 -0.56 -17.89 -6.56
N SER A 351 -0.51 -18.64 -7.67
CA SER A 351 0.70 -19.37 -8.11
C SER A 351 1.90 -18.46 -8.39
N HIS A 352 1.67 -17.19 -8.73
CA HIS A 352 2.71 -16.18 -8.96
C HIS A 352 3.11 -15.46 -7.66
N ILE A 353 2.45 -15.74 -6.55
CA ILE A 353 2.61 -15.04 -5.28
C ILE A 353 3.31 -15.93 -4.26
N GLY A 354 4.39 -15.42 -3.67
CA GLY A 354 5.10 -16.03 -2.56
C GLY A 354 4.51 -15.56 -1.24
N VAL A 355 4.78 -14.30 -0.89
CA VAL A 355 4.23 -13.66 0.31
C VAL A 355 3.79 -12.25 -0.03
N MET A 356 2.50 -11.95 0.07
CA MET A 356 1.96 -10.60 -0.12
C MET A 356 1.20 -10.19 1.13
N ALA A 357 1.71 -9.21 1.86
CA ALA A 357 1.09 -8.72 3.09
C ALA A 357 0.75 -7.23 3.01
N ALA A 358 -0.49 -6.89 3.39
CA ALA A 358 -0.86 -5.53 3.78
C ALA A 358 -0.34 -5.21 5.19
N GLY A 359 0.00 -3.96 5.48
CA GLY A 359 0.11 -3.49 6.86
C GLY A 359 1.38 -2.72 7.23
N GLY A 360 1.48 -1.47 6.77
CA GLY A 360 2.12 -0.37 7.50
C GLY A 360 3.65 -0.37 7.63
N HIS A 361 4.25 0.69 7.08
CA HIS A 361 5.66 1.09 7.17
C HIS A 361 6.33 0.92 8.56
N GLY A 362 5.57 1.06 9.67
CA GLY A 362 6.10 1.06 11.04
C GLY A 362 6.32 -0.34 11.66
N LYS A 363 5.56 -1.36 11.28
CA LYS A 363 5.70 -2.71 11.88
C LYS A 363 6.96 -3.43 11.39
N PHE A 364 7.40 -3.12 10.17
CA PHE A 364 8.55 -3.78 9.53
C PHE A 364 9.89 -3.10 9.78
N LEU A 365 9.93 -1.79 10.07
CA LEU A 365 11.17 -1.07 10.32
C LEU A 365 11.84 -1.42 11.67
N ASN A 366 11.02 -1.63 12.70
CA ASN A 366 11.49 -1.75 14.09
C ASN A 366 11.18 -3.11 14.74
N GLY A 367 10.14 -3.83 14.30
CA GLY A 367 9.61 -4.97 15.06
C GLY A 367 10.05 -6.35 14.59
N ARG A 368 10.57 -6.47 13.36
CA ARG A 368 11.02 -7.75 12.82
C ARG A 368 12.28 -7.48 12.02
N LYS A 369 13.42 -8.06 12.43
CA LYS A 369 14.35 -8.57 11.41
C LYS A 369 13.44 -9.28 10.44
N LEU A 370 13.41 -8.86 9.17
CA LEU A 370 12.74 -9.61 8.11
C LEU A 370 13.47 -10.95 8.09
N ASN A 371 13.06 -11.84 8.98
CA ASN A 371 13.68 -13.12 9.15
C ASN A 371 13.22 -13.84 7.91
N LEU A 372 14.08 -13.88 6.90
CA LEU A 372 13.77 -14.54 5.63
C LEU A 372 13.37 -16.00 5.87
N THR A 373 13.70 -16.57 7.04
CA THR A 373 13.16 -17.86 7.50
C THR A 373 11.63 -17.89 7.65
N PHE A 374 10.97 -16.76 7.98
CA PHE A 374 9.51 -16.67 8.03
C PHE A 374 8.88 -16.68 6.64
N LEU A 375 9.64 -16.33 5.59
CA LEU A 375 9.20 -16.52 4.21
C LEU A 375 9.26 -17.99 3.78
N GLY A 376 9.79 -18.88 4.63
CA GLY A 376 10.13 -20.24 4.24
C GLY A 376 11.19 -20.27 3.13
N PRO A 377 11.36 -21.40 2.45
CA PRO A 377 12.18 -21.47 1.25
C PRO A 377 11.66 -20.51 0.18
N VAL A 378 12.47 -19.53 -0.20
CA VAL A 378 12.15 -18.58 -1.27
C VAL A 378 12.01 -19.35 -2.58
N SER A 379 10.79 -19.40 -3.11
CA SER A 379 10.51 -20.00 -4.41
C SER A 379 11.10 -19.15 -5.53
N SER A 380 11.59 -19.79 -6.60
CA SER A 380 12.40 -19.18 -7.66
C SER A 380 11.64 -18.37 -8.73
N ASN A 381 10.32 -18.21 -8.62
CA ASN A 381 9.52 -17.45 -9.59
C ASN A 381 8.27 -16.84 -8.92
N ARG A 382 8.44 -16.14 -7.80
CA ARG A 382 7.30 -15.63 -7.02
C ARG A 382 7.49 -14.18 -6.58
N LEU A 383 6.35 -13.50 -6.38
CA LEU A 383 6.25 -12.14 -5.88
C LEU A 383 6.23 -12.09 -4.35
N TYR A 384 6.95 -11.13 -3.79
CA TYR A 384 7.06 -10.91 -2.35
C TYR A 384 6.86 -9.43 -1.99
N HIS A 385 6.13 -9.18 -0.91
CA HIS A 385 5.89 -7.89 -0.26
C HIS A 385 5.47 -8.06 1.21
N PRO A 386 5.91 -7.20 2.15
CA PRO A 386 6.88 -6.12 1.96
C PRO A 386 8.30 -6.65 2.18
N VAL A 387 9.11 -6.66 1.13
CA VAL A 387 10.53 -7.02 1.25
C VAL A 387 11.34 -5.75 1.11
N LYS A 388 11.42 -4.98 2.19
CA LYS A 388 12.06 -3.65 2.18
C LYS A 388 13.57 -3.74 2.00
N CYS A 389 14.12 -2.87 1.16
CA CYS A 389 15.57 -2.75 0.98
C CYS A 389 16.31 -2.34 2.26
N GLU A 390 15.66 -1.52 3.09
CA GLU A 390 16.17 -1.06 4.37
C GLU A 390 16.42 -2.22 5.37
N ALA A 391 15.82 -3.40 5.14
CA ALA A 391 16.11 -4.59 5.93
C ALA A 391 17.46 -5.22 5.57
N TYR A 392 17.85 -5.20 4.29
CA TYR A 392 19.12 -5.75 3.82
C TYR A 392 20.28 -4.80 4.09
N GLU A 393 20.04 -3.50 4.06
CA GLU A 393 21.09 -2.48 4.26
C GLU A 393 21.68 -2.45 5.67
N LYS A 394 21.02 -3.08 6.65
CA LYS A 394 21.50 -3.12 8.04
C LYS A 394 22.67 -4.09 8.24
N ASP A 395 22.89 -5.05 7.35
CA ASP A 395 24.03 -5.96 7.44
C ASP A 395 24.59 -6.38 6.07
N ALA A 396 25.92 -6.46 5.97
CA ALA A 396 26.60 -6.77 4.72
C ALA A 396 26.29 -8.19 4.20
N ALA A 397 26.04 -9.15 5.11
CA ALA A 397 25.75 -10.52 4.75
C ALA A 397 24.42 -10.64 3.96
N SER A 398 23.38 -9.93 4.37
CA SER A 398 22.09 -9.88 3.70
C SER A 398 22.20 -9.23 2.32
N MET A 399 23.06 -8.22 2.16
CA MET A 399 23.34 -7.63 0.85
C MET A 399 24.08 -8.59 -0.08
N GLU A 400 25.05 -9.35 0.42
CA GLU A 400 25.72 -10.39 -0.38
C GLU A 400 24.77 -11.54 -0.75
N GLN A 401 23.86 -11.93 0.15
CA GLN A 401 22.79 -12.90 -0.16
C GLN A 401 21.87 -12.38 -1.26
N LEU A 402 21.47 -11.10 -1.21
CA LEU A 402 20.65 -10.49 -2.25
C LEU A 402 21.40 -10.47 -3.58
N LYS A 403 22.68 -10.09 -3.61
CA LYS A 403 23.50 -10.12 -4.83
C LYS A 403 23.62 -11.54 -5.39
N ALA A 404 23.89 -12.53 -4.54
CA ALA A 404 24.00 -13.93 -4.94
C ALA A 404 22.69 -14.44 -5.55
N LEU A 405 21.55 -14.10 -4.92
CA LEU A 405 20.24 -14.46 -5.42
C LEU A 405 19.88 -13.75 -6.73
N LEU A 406 20.17 -12.45 -6.86
CA LEU A 406 19.97 -11.73 -8.12
C LEU A 406 20.85 -12.33 -9.23
N THR A 407 22.10 -12.66 -8.91
CA THR A 407 23.02 -13.29 -9.87
C THR A 407 22.53 -14.66 -10.32
N SER A 408 21.99 -15.48 -9.40
CA SER A 408 21.48 -16.82 -9.74
C SER A 408 20.26 -16.78 -10.65
N ILE A 409 19.50 -15.68 -10.64
CA ILE A 409 18.34 -15.45 -11.51
C ILE A 409 18.66 -14.62 -12.75
N GLY A 410 19.95 -14.40 -13.03
CA GLY A 410 20.44 -13.83 -14.27
C GLY A 410 20.75 -12.33 -14.24
N TRP A 411 20.74 -11.68 -13.08
CA TRP A 411 21.25 -10.32 -12.95
C TRP A 411 22.75 -10.31 -13.24
N LYS A 412 23.14 -9.46 -14.20
CA LYS A 412 24.55 -9.16 -14.47
C LYS A 412 24.85 -7.82 -13.85
N ALA A 413 25.63 -7.83 -12.76
CA ALA A 413 26.15 -6.62 -12.15
C ALA A 413 26.74 -5.74 -13.25
N GLY A 414 26.40 -4.44 -13.23
CA GLY A 414 27.11 -3.49 -14.06
C GLY A 414 28.59 -3.58 -13.75
N ARG A 415 29.45 -3.43 -14.77
CA ARG A 415 30.86 -3.11 -14.50
C ARG A 415 30.82 -1.92 -13.56
N GLU A 416 31.40 -2.07 -12.36
CA GLU A 416 31.55 -0.96 -11.43
C GLU A 416 32.12 0.18 -12.24
N VAL A 417 31.38 1.30 -12.31
CA VAL A 417 31.96 2.53 -12.80
C VAL A 417 33.03 2.82 -11.77
N ASN A 418 34.29 2.48 -12.09
CA ASN A 418 35.47 2.79 -11.31
C ASN A 418 35.54 4.31 -11.19
N GLY A 419 34.74 4.86 -10.28
CA GLY A 419 34.76 6.23 -9.84
C GLY A 419 35.91 6.36 -8.86
N THR A 420 37.13 6.11 -9.34
CA THR A 420 38.32 6.69 -8.71
C THR A 420 38.23 8.19 -8.92
N ASN A 421 37.49 8.88 -8.05
CA ASN A 421 37.81 10.26 -7.72
C ASN A 421 39.13 10.21 -6.96
N LYS A 422 40.24 10.28 -7.71
CA LYS A 422 41.48 10.84 -7.18
C LYS A 422 41.39 12.34 -7.21
#